data_AF-A0A017SKT8-F1
#
_entry.id   AF-A0A017SKT8-F1
#
_cell.length_a   1.000
_cell.length_b   1.000
_cell.length_c   1.000
_cell.angle_alpha   90.00
_cell.angle_beta   90.00
_cell.angle_gamma   90.00
#
_symmetry.space_group_name_H-M   'P 1'
#
loop_
_entity.id
_entity.type
_entity.pdbx_description
1 polymer ?
#
loop_
_entity_poly.entity_id
_entity_poly.type
_entity_poly.pdbx_seq_one_letter_code
_entity_poly.pdbx_strand_id
1 'polypeptide(L)'
;MAGYEWLKEELAVAAYYASEGVPHHVLVQLLHQRNFTRTMVAVRNQLNVMRISDEIDVNEVIKPTDEDQEILNKYHIKRSLQISYFMRRVVRALD
;
A
#
# COMPACT_ATOMS: atom_id res chain seq x y z
N MET A 1 -24.81 -5.39 5.28
CA MET A 1 -23.85 -4.30 5.59
C MET A 1 -22.93 -4.17 4.39
N ALA A 2 -23.31 -3.34 3.43
CA ALA A 2 -22.48 -3.08 2.25
C ALA A 2 -21.31 -2.21 2.72
N GLY A 3 -20.15 -2.82 2.92
CA GLY A 3 -18.91 -2.09 3.14
C GLY A 3 -18.65 -1.25 1.89
N TYR A 4 -18.39 0.04 2.08
CA TYR A 4 -18.07 0.97 1.00
C TYR A 4 -17.08 0.33 0.02
N GLU A 5 -17.41 0.38 -1.26
CA GLU A 5 -16.57 -0.09 -2.35
C GLU A 5 -15.15 0.46 -2.19
N TRP A 6 -14.15 -0.38 -2.43
CA TRP A 6 -12.76 0.05 -2.36
C TRP A 6 -12.39 0.73 -3.67
N LEU A 7 -11.85 1.94 -3.56
CA LEU A 7 -11.38 2.68 -4.72
C LEU A 7 -10.09 2.05 -5.27
N LYS A 8 -9.84 2.18 -6.58
CA LYS A 8 -8.62 1.67 -7.21
C LYS A 8 -7.34 2.20 -6.53
N GLU A 9 -7.36 3.47 -6.12
CA GLU A 9 -6.26 4.11 -5.39
C GLU A 9 -6.04 3.51 -4.00
N GLU A 10 -7.10 3.31 -3.22
CA GLU A 10 -7.04 2.62 -1.92
C GLU A 10 -6.45 1.22 -2.07
N LEU A 11 -6.89 0.53 -3.11
CA LEU A 11 -6.47 -0.83 -3.39
C LEU A 11 -4.99 -0.88 -3.75
N ALA A 12 -4.53 0.02 -4.63
CA ALA A 12 -3.13 0.15 -4.96
C ALA A 12 -2.28 0.41 -3.70
N VAL A 13 -2.75 1.28 -2.79
CA VAL A 13 -2.01 1.64 -1.56
C VAL A 13 -1.85 0.43 -0.66
N ALA A 14 -2.96 -0.26 -0.41
CA ALA A 14 -2.93 -1.47 0.40
C ALA A 14 -2.01 -2.54 -0.22
N ALA A 15 -2.12 -2.79 -1.53
CA ALA A 15 -1.34 -3.82 -2.21
C ALA A 15 0.16 -3.48 -2.29
N TYR A 16 0.53 -2.25 -2.66
CA TYR A 16 1.92 -1.81 -2.74
C TYR A 16 2.62 -1.98 -1.40
N TYR A 17 2.09 -1.37 -0.35
CA TYR A 17 2.72 -1.42 0.96
C TYR A 17 2.66 -2.80 1.61
N ALA A 18 1.60 -3.59 1.36
CA ALA A 18 1.58 -5.00 1.78
C ALA A 18 2.71 -5.80 1.11
N SER A 19 3.00 -5.55 -0.18
CA SER A 19 4.11 -6.20 -0.89
C SER A 19 5.48 -5.80 -0.36
N GLU A 20 5.59 -4.61 0.25
CA GLU A 20 6.78 -4.15 0.97
C GLU A 20 6.92 -4.78 2.37
N GLY A 21 5.98 -5.63 2.77
CA GLY A 21 5.95 -6.26 4.09
C GLY A 21 5.45 -5.32 5.20
N VAL A 22 4.74 -4.25 4.85
CA VAL A 22 4.19 -3.31 5.84
C VAL A 22 3.04 -3.97 6.61
N PRO A 23 3.06 -3.97 7.96
CA PRO A 23 2.01 -4.56 8.77
C PRO A 23 0.64 -3.89 8.58
N HIS A 24 -0.45 -4.65 8.70
CA HIS A 24 -1.82 -4.14 8.47
C HIS A 24 -2.20 -2.93 9.31
N HIS A 25 -1.72 -2.81 10.55
CA HIS A 25 -2.01 -1.65 11.39
C HIS A 25 -1.33 -0.37 10.88
N VAL A 26 -0.17 -0.49 10.22
CA VAL A 26 0.53 0.63 9.57
C VAL A 26 -0.14 0.96 8.25
N LEU A 27 -0.63 -0.04 7.50
CA LEU A 27 -1.44 0.19 6.29
C LEU A 27 -2.68 1.04 6.58
N VAL A 28 -3.35 0.82 7.71
CA VAL A 28 -4.48 1.66 8.14
C VAL A 28 -4.04 3.12 8.31
N GLN A 29 -2.85 3.38 8.85
CA GLN A 29 -2.33 4.75 8.99
C GLN A 29 -2.01 5.38 7.64
N LEU A 30 -1.39 4.62 6.74
CA LEU A 30 -1.05 5.07 5.38
C LEU A 30 -2.30 5.38 4.54
N LEU A 31 -3.36 4.59 4.71
CA LEU A 31 -4.67 4.85 4.10
C LEU A 31 -5.33 6.08 4.73
N HIS A 32 -5.36 6.17 6.06
CA HIS A 32 -5.97 7.30 6.77
C HIS A 32 -5.31 8.63 6.41
N GLN A 33 -3.99 8.67 6.27
CA GLN A 33 -3.24 9.84 5.82
C GLN A 33 -3.70 10.34 4.43
N ARG A 34 -4.17 9.44 3.57
CA ARG A 34 -4.71 9.74 2.24
C ARG A 34 -6.23 9.99 2.25
N ASN A 35 -6.81 10.26 3.42
CA ASN A 35 -8.24 10.39 3.64
C ASN A 35 -9.06 9.12 3.38
N PHE A 36 -8.41 7.95 3.34
CA PHE A 36 -9.07 6.66 3.23
C PHE A 36 -9.26 6.02 4.60
N THR A 37 -10.49 6.06 5.11
CA THR A 37 -10.80 5.53 6.44
C THR A 37 -11.17 4.05 6.34
N ARG A 38 -10.23 3.16 6.67
CA ARG A 38 -10.43 1.71 6.69
C ARG A 38 -10.05 1.12 8.05
N THR A 39 -10.77 0.08 8.47
CA THR A 39 -10.41 -0.66 9.70
C THR A 39 -9.34 -1.71 9.40
N MET A 40 -8.59 -2.12 10.42
CA MET A 40 -7.62 -3.22 10.28
C MET A 40 -8.27 -4.51 9.76
N VAL A 41 -9.51 -4.79 10.18
CA VAL A 41 -10.29 -5.94 9.70
C VAL A 41 -10.64 -5.79 8.22
N ALA A 42 -11.04 -4.59 7.78
CA ALA A 42 -11.32 -4.33 6.38
C ALA A 42 -10.06 -4.50 5.51
N VAL A 43 -8.92 -3.95 5.93
CA VAL A 43 -7.63 -4.12 5.24
C VAL A 43 -7.25 -5.59 5.14
N ARG A 44 -7.35 -6.35 6.24
CA ARG A 44 -7.05 -7.79 6.24
C ARG A 44 -7.95 -8.57 5.29
N ASN A 45 -9.26 -8.31 5.32
CA ASN A 45 -10.22 -8.97 4.44
C ASN A 45 -9.93 -8.62 2.98
N GLN A 46 -9.63 -7.35 2.69
CA GLN A 46 -9.36 -6.91 1.33
C GLN A 46 -8.07 -7.52 0.77
N LEU A 47 -6.99 -7.57 1.55
CA LEU A 47 -5.73 -8.20 1.13
C LEU A 47 -5.88 -9.71 0.89
N ASN A 48 -6.75 -10.39 1.64
CA ASN A 48 -7.07 -11.80 1.38
C ASN A 48 -7.81 -11.99 0.05
N VAL A 49 -8.69 -11.05 -0.33
CA VAL A 49 -9.38 -11.06 -1.62
C VAL A 49 -8.43 -10.68 -2.76
N MET A 50 -7.58 -9.67 -2.57
CA MET A 50 -6.63 -9.17 -3.56
C MET A 50 -5.56 -10.17 -3.97
N ARG A 51 -5.17 -11.09 -3.07
CA ARG A 51 -4.30 -12.22 -3.44
C ARG A 51 -4.83 -13.05 -4.62
N ILE A 52 -6.10 -12.86 -4.98
CA ILE A 52 -6.79 -13.55 -6.08
C ILE A 52 -6.92 -12.66 -7.33
N SER A 53 -6.64 -11.35 -7.25
CA SER A 53 -6.80 -10.41 -8.38
C SER A 53 -5.48 -9.76 -8.77
N ASP A 54 -4.82 -10.30 -9.80
CA ASP A 54 -3.62 -9.75 -10.47
C ASP A 54 -3.89 -8.43 -11.25
N GLU A 55 -5.04 -7.77 -11.04
CA GLU A 55 -5.54 -6.69 -11.90
C GLU A 55 -5.06 -5.28 -11.51
N ILE A 56 -4.24 -5.13 -10.47
CA ILE A 56 -3.83 -3.80 -9.97
C ILE A 56 -2.38 -3.51 -10.35
N ASP A 57 -2.18 -2.61 -11.32
CA ASP A 57 -0.87 -2.01 -11.55
C ASP A 57 -0.53 -1.04 -10.41
N VAL A 58 0.00 -1.58 -9.33
CA VAL A 58 0.44 -0.84 -8.14
C VAL A 58 1.56 0.15 -8.43
N ASN A 59 2.27 0.00 -9.56
CA ASN A 59 3.48 0.78 -9.85
C ASN A 59 3.17 2.11 -10.53
N GLU A 60 2.06 2.20 -11.28
CA GLU A 60 1.60 3.46 -11.88
C GLU A 60 0.89 4.36 -10.88
N VAL A 61 0.25 3.77 -9.87
CA VAL A 61 -0.66 4.50 -8.99
C VAL A 61 0.06 5.15 -7.82
N ILE A 62 1.26 4.70 -7.44
CA ILE A 62 1.86 5.11 -6.15
C ILE A 62 3.34 5.47 -6.27
N LYS A 63 3.59 6.77 -6.15
CA LYS A 63 4.89 7.28 -5.70
C LYS A 63 4.79 7.49 -4.17
N PRO A 64 5.62 6.81 -3.36
CA PRO A 64 5.67 7.07 -1.92
C PRO A 64 6.02 8.54 -1.64
N THR A 65 5.42 9.12 -0.61
CA THR A 65 5.73 10.47 -0.10
C THR A 65 6.71 10.38 1.06
N ASP A 66 7.25 11.53 1.47
CA ASP A 66 8.12 11.61 2.64
C ASP A 66 7.34 11.29 3.93
N GLU A 67 6.07 11.69 4.01
CA GLU A 67 5.22 11.33 5.15
C GLU A 67 4.96 9.81 5.26
N ASP A 68 4.90 9.09 4.14
CA ASP A 68 4.81 7.61 4.18
C ASP A 68 6.05 7.02 4.86
N GLN A 69 7.22 7.57 4.53
CA GLN A 69 8.48 7.14 5.12
C GLN A 69 8.53 7.50 6.61
N GLU A 70 8.02 8.67 7.01
CA GLU A 70 7.89 9.05 8.42
C GLU A 70 6.98 8.10 9.21
N ILE A 71 5.85 7.69 8.62
CA ILE A 71 4.97 6.68 9.22
C ILE A 71 5.73 5.37 9.43
N LEU A 72 6.44 4.87 8.42
CA LEU A 72 7.23 3.64 8.58
C LEU A 72 8.32 3.78 9.66
N ASN A 73 8.99 4.94 9.72
CA ASN A 73 10.01 5.24 10.71
C ASN A 73 9.42 5.24 12.14
N LYS A 74 8.21 5.78 12.33
CA LYS A 74 7.47 5.75 13.61
C LYS A 74 7.23 4.32 14.11
N TYR A 75 7.05 3.37 13.19
CA TYR A 75 6.87 1.95 13.51
C TYR A 75 8.17 1.13 13.45
N HIS A 76 9.34 1.80 13.42
CA HIS A 76 10.66 1.16 13.35
C HIS A 76 10.86 0.23 12.15
N ILE A 77 10.16 0.48 11.05
CA ILE A 77 10.29 -0.28 9.81
C ILE A 77 11.50 0.28 9.05
N LYS A 78 12.63 -0.46 9.06
CA LYS A 78 13.92 -0.04 8.45
C LYS A 78 13.94 -0.02 6.92
N ARG A 79 12.79 -0.08 6.25
CA ARG A 79 12.67 -0.17 4.81
C ARG A 79 12.57 1.23 4.20
N SER A 80 13.35 1.48 3.15
CA SER A 80 13.22 2.71 2.36
C SER A 80 12.22 2.52 1.23
N LEU A 81 11.12 3.27 1.29
CA LEU A 81 10.05 3.24 0.28
C LEU A 81 10.52 3.81 -1.06
N GLN A 82 11.31 4.88 -1.02
CA GLN A 82 11.86 5.51 -2.22
C GLN A 82 12.78 4.57 -2.99
N ILE A 83 13.66 3.85 -2.27
CA ILE A 83 14.57 2.87 -2.91
C ILE A 83 13.74 1.73 -3.53
N SER A 84 12.74 1.20 -2.82
CA SER A 84 11.93 0.11 -3.38
C SER A 84 11.14 0.55 -4.61
N TYR A 85 10.51 1.72 -4.57
CA TYR A 85 9.81 2.31 -5.71
C TYR A 85 10.75 2.51 -6.91
N PHE A 86 11.94 3.04 -6.68
CA PHE A 86 12.94 3.25 -7.73
C PHE A 86 13.37 1.92 -8.35
N MET A 87 13.70 0.91 -7.54
CA MET A 87 14.13 -0.40 -8.04
C MET A 87 13.04 -1.08 -8.87
N ARG A 88 11.77 -1.02 -8.43
CA ARG A 88 10.63 -1.56 -9.20
C ARG A 88 10.47 -0.88 -10.56
N ARG A 89 10.63 0.44 -10.62
CA ARG A 89 10.58 1.20 -11.88
C ARG A 89 11.72 0.87 -12.83
N VAL A 90 12.93 0.71 -12.30
CA VAL A 90 14.09 0.34 -13.11
C VAL A 90 13.92 -1.06 -13.69
N VAL A 91 13.51 -2.04 -12.88
CA VAL A 91 13.27 -3.42 -13.36
C VAL A 91 12.24 -3.43 -14.50
N ARG A 92 11.11 -2.75 -14.35
CA ARG A 92 10.08 -2.66 -15.41
C ARG A 92 10.57 -1.97 -16.68
N ALA A 93 11.50 -1.02 -16.58
CA ALA A 93 12.06 -0.34 -17.76
C ALA A 93 13.06 -1.22 -18.54
N LEU A 94 13.50 -2.34 -17.95
CA LEU A 94 14.42 -3.30 -18.55
C LEU A 94 13.70 -4.53 -19.14
N ASP A 95 12.44 -4.76 -18.76
CA ASP A 95 11.53 -5.76 -19.34
C ASP A 95 10.87 -5.24 -20.62
#